data_AF-A0A662DW68-F1
#
_entry.id   AF-A0A662DW68-F1
#
_cell.length_a   1.000
_cell.length_b   1.000
_cell.length_c   1.000
_cell.angle_alpha   90.00
_cell.angle_beta   90.00
_cell.angle_gamma   90.00
#
_symmetry.space_group_name_H-M   'P 1'
#
loop_
_entity.id
_entity.type
_entity.pdbx_description
1 polymer ?
#
loop_
_entity_poly.entity_id
_entity_poly.type
_entity_poly.pdbx_seq_one_letter_code
_entity_poly.pdbx_strand_id
1 'polypeptide(L)'
;MPAGLEIRPTTDKTRQAVFNILQNEIRGALFLDLCCGTGIMGIEALSRGADRVLFVDKSRKSRDLVERNLESLPISGSTRITDSDVLRFLSSFNETPISGRLIMYFDPPYEEKKLYYQVILKVDRMNLENLIFF
;
A
#
# COMPACT_ATOMS: atom_id res chain seq x y z
N MET A 1 -8.06 -6.32 31.90
CA MET A 1 -8.06 -5.20 30.93
C MET A 1 -7.03 -5.54 29.88
N PRO A 2 -7.36 -5.73 28.58
CA PRO A 2 -6.33 -6.14 27.64
C PRO A 2 -5.60 -4.93 27.04
N ALA A 3 -4.29 -5.06 26.95
CA ALA A 3 -3.36 -4.14 26.33
C ALA A 3 -3.61 -4.06 24.82
N GLY A 4 -3.94 -2.88 24.30
CA GLY A 4 -4.16 -2.66 22.86
C GLY A 4 -4.27 -1.21 22.42
N LEU A 5 -3.90 -0.25 23.27
CA LEU A 5 -4.04 1.19 23.03
C LEU A 5 -2.69 1.88 22.74
N GLU A 6 -1.77 1.20 22.05
CA GLU A 6 -0.69 1.86 21.30
C GLU A 6 -1.16 2.12 19.85
N ILE A 7 -2.35 2.69 19.69
CA ILE A 7 -2.72 3.31 18.41
C ILE A 7 -1.85 4.56 18.34
N ARG A 8 -0.72 4.49 17.61
CA ARG A 8 0.17 5.64 17.39
C ARG A 8 -0.67 6.74 16.71
N PRO A 9 -0.99 7.86 17.39
CA PRO A 9 -1.87 8.90 16.84
C PRO A 9 -1.35 9.49 15.52
N THR A 10 -0.05 9.38 15.30
CA THR A 10 0.66 9.79 14.09
C THR A 10 0.25 8.96 12.87
N THR A 11 0.05 7.65 13.02
CA THR A 11 -0.32 6.77 11.89
C THR A 11 -1.70 7.10 11.36
N ASP A 12 -2.66 7.41 12.23
CA ASP A 12 -4.01 7.82 11.81
C ASP A 12 -4.02 9.20 11.13
N LYS A 13 -3.22 10.16 11.63
CA LYS A 13 -3.11 11.48 11.01
C LYS A 13 -2.42 11.42 9.65
N THR A 14 -1.33 10.65 9.52
CA THR A 14 -0.63 10.43 8.25
C THR A 14 -1.56 9.76 7.24
N ARG A 15 -2.25 8.69 7.65
CA ARG A 15 -3.25 8.02 6.80
C ARG A 15 -4.32 9.00 6.31
N GLN A 16 -4.94 9.75 7.21
CA GLN A 16 -5.94 10.75 6.83
C GLN A 16 -5.39 11.80 5.86
N ALA A 17 -4.17 12.31 6.10
CA ALA A 17 -3.53 13.28 5.23
C ALA A 17 -3.29 12.72 3.82
N VAL A 18 -2.72 11.51 3.71
CA VAL A 18 -2.50 10.83 2.42
C VAL A 18 -3.80 10.68 1.66
N PHE A 19 -4.85 10.19 2.31
CA PHE A 19 -6.13 9.98 1.63
C PHE A 19 -6.95 11.25 1.37
N ASN A 20 -6.69 12.34 2.08
CA ASN A 20 -7.23 13.65 1.72
C ASN A 20 -6.58 14.18 0.44
N ILE A 21 -5.27 13.96 0.24
CA ILE A 21 -4.59 14.30 -1.01
C ILE A 21 -5.10 13.41 -2.15
N LEU A 22 -5.30 12.12 -1.89
CA LEU A 22 -5.75 11.13 -2.87
C LEU A 22 -7.27 11.14 -3.13
N GLN A 23 -8.04 12.03 -2.51
CA GLN A 23 -9.51 11.95 -2.48
C GLN A 23 -10.15 11.80 -3.87
N ASN A 24 -9.62 12.49 -4.88
CA ASN A 24 -10.16 12.46 -6.25
C ASN A 24 -9.53 11.37 -7.14
N GLU A 25 -8.47 10.72 -6.67
CA GLU A 25 -7.64 9.81 -7.47
C GLU A 25 -7.82 8.34 -7.07
N ILE A 26 -8.34 8.09 -5.87
CA ILE A 26 -8.38 6.74 -5.28
C ILE A 26 -9.48 5.85 -5.89
N ARG A 27 -10.58 6.45 -6.34
CA ARG A 27 -11.71 5.68 -6.89
C ARG A 27 -11.31 5.06 -8.23
N GLY A 28 -11.47 3.75 -8.36
CA GLY A 28 -11.07 2.99 -9.54
C GLY A 28 -9.58 2.64 -9.59
N ALA A 29 -8.77 3.14 -8.66
CA ALA A 29 -7.32 3.01 -8.71
C ALA A 29 -6.82 1.57 -8.52
N LEU A 30 -5.64 1.30 -9.08
CA LEU A 30 -4.77 0.21 -8.65
C LEU A 30 -3.82 0.75 -7.58
N PHE A 31 -4.01 0.32 -6.33
CA PHE A 31 -3.20 0.77 -5.20
C PHE A 31 -2.17 -0.30 -4.80
N LEU A 32 -0.92 0.10 -4.64
CA LEU A 32 0.18 -0.76 -4.18
C LEU A 32 0.62 -0.27 -2.80
N ASP A 33 0.49 -1.13 -1.80
CA ASP A 33 1.00 -0.91 -0.44
C ASP A 33 2.33 -1.66 -0.31
N LEU A 34 3.45 -0.95 -0.56
CA LEU A 34 4.76 -1.53 -0.86
C LEU A 34 5.59 -1.96 0.36
N CYS A 35 5.11 -1.69 1.57
CA CYS A 35 5.64 -2.14 2.86
C CYS A 35 4.47 -2.26 3.84
N CYS A 36 3.53 -3.16 3.54
CA CYS A 36 2.16 -3.01 4.04
C CYS A 36 1.98 -3.21 5.55
N GLY A 37 2.85 -3.93 6.25
CA GLY A 37 2.71 -4.17 7.69
C GLY A 37 1.35 -4.79 8.04
N THR A 38 0.48 -4.02 8.71
CA THR A 38 -0.89 -4.45 9.04
C THR A 38 -1.90 -4.29 7.89
N GLY A 39 -1.50 -3.64 6.79
CA GLY A 39 -2.35 -3.33 5.63
C GLY A 39 -3.28 -2.15 5.83
N ILE A 40 -3.10 -1.33 6.88
CA ILE A 40 -4.02 -0.23 7.20
C ILE A 40 -4.21 0.75 6.03
N MET A 41 -3.15 0.99 5.25
CA MET A 41 -3.19 1.90 4.11
C MET A 41 -3.94 1.27 2.93
N GLY A 42 -3.57 0.06 2.52
CA GLY A 42 -4.30 -0.63 1.46
C GLY A 42 -5.76 -0.93 1.79
N ILE A 43 -6.11 -1.20 3.06
CA ILE A 43 -7.50 -1.38 3.50
C ILE A 43 -8.29 -0.07 3.37
N GLU A 44 -7.72 1.05 3.80
CA GLU A 44 -8.36 2.37 3.62
C GLU A 44 -8.56 2.70 2.13
N ALA A 45 -7.60 2.33 1.27
CA ALA A 45 -7.74 2.47 -0.17
C ALA A 45 -8.96 1.69 -0.70
N LEU A 46 -9.16 0.44 -0.26
CA LEU A 46 -10.35 -0.35 -0.60
C LEU A 46 -11.64 0.32 -0.10
N SER A 47 -11.66 0.80 1.14
CA SER A 47 -12.83 1.49 1.71
C SER A 47 -13.20 2.78 0.97
N ARG A 48 -12.24 3.40 0.28
CA ARG A 48 -12.45 4.60 -0.55
C ARG A 48 -12.71 4.31 -2.03
N GLY A 49 -12.79 3.03 -2.39
CA GLY A 49 -13.21 2.60 -3.73
C GLY A 49 -12.06 2.36 -4.71
N ALA A 50 -10.86 2.03 -4.23
CA ALA A 50 -9.85 1.42 -5.10
C ALA A 50 -10.38 0.08 -5.65
N ASP A 51 -10.23 -0.15 -6.97
CA ASP A 51 -10.70 -1.37 -7.63
C ASP A 51 -9.84 -2.57 -7.26
N ARG A 52 -8.54 -2.31 -7.02
CA ARG A 52 -7.57 -3.34 -6.72
C ARG A 52 -6.48 -2.85 -5.79
N VAL A 53 -6.15 -3.67 -4.81
CA VAL A 53 -5.04 -3.40 -3.88
C VAL A 53 -4.05 -4.56 -3.84
N LEU A 54 -2.78 -4.21 -4.03
CA LEU A 54 -1.64 -5.13 -3.95
C LEU A 54 -0.86 -4.84 -2.67
N PHE A 55 -0.88 -5.77 -1.73
CA PHE A 55 -0.15 -5.70 -0.47
C PHE A 55 1.20 -6.41 -0.61
N VAL A 56 2.30 -5.70 -0.35
CA VAL A 56 3.67 -6.23 -0.49
C VAL A 56 4.42 -5.99 0.81
N ASP A 57 4.98 -7.05 1.37
CA ASP A 57 5.87 -6.97 2.52
C ASP A 57 6.82 -8.17 2.52
N LYS A 58 8.04 -8.02 3.03
CA LYS A 58 8.99 -9.15 3.20
C LYS A 58 8.57 -10.13 4.30
N SER A 59 7.73 -9.68 5.23
CA SER A 59 7.36 -10.41 6.43
C SER A 59 6.10 -11.25 6.22
N ARG A 60 6.23 -12.58 6.41
CA ARG A 60 5.08 -13.48 6.45
C ARG A 60 4.07 -13.09 7.53
N LYS A 61 4.53 -12.51 8.65
CA LYS A 61 3.63 -12.01 9.69
C LYS A 61 2.75 -10.86 9.19
N SER A 62 3.29 -9.97 8.34
CA SER A 62 2.51 -8.88 7.73
C SER A 62 1.41 -9.47 6.85
N ARG A 63 1.75 -10.45 6.01
CA ARG A 63 0.76 -11.21 5.21
C ARG A 63 -0.36 -11.78 6.08
N ASP A 64 -0.04 -12.52 7.13
CA ASP A 64 -1.03 -13.15 8.01
C ASP A 64 -1.94 -12.09 8.67
N LEU A 65 -1.39 -10.93 9.04
CA LEU A 65 -2.15 -9.81 9.60
C LEU A 65 -3.09 -9.18 8.57
N VAL A 66 -2.61 -8.96 7.33
CA VAL A 66 -3.43 -8.42 6.25
C VAL A 66 -4.58 -9.37 5.90
N GLU A 67 -4.30 -10.67 5.75
CA GLU A 67 -5.32 -11.70 5.49
C GLU A 67 -6.42 -11.63 6.56
N ARG A 68 -6.03 -11.67 7.85
CA ARG A 68 -6.97 -11.60 8.97
C ARG A 68 -7.77 -10.30 9.02
N ASN A 69 -7.14 -9.16 8.71
CA ASN A 69 -7.83 -7.87 8.70
C ASN A 69 -8.84 -7.78 7.56
N LEU A 70 -8.51 -8.33 6.39
CA LEU A 70 -9.42 -8.37 5.24
C LEU A 70 -10.62 -9.28 5.46
N GLU A 71 -10.45 -10.43 6.12
CA GLU A 71 -11.56 -11.35 6.48
C GLU A 71 -12.65 -10.67 7.31
N SER A 72 -12.29 -9.66 8.10
CA SER A 72 -13.20 -8.95 9.01
C SER A 72 -14.00 -7.82 8.37
N LEU A 73 -13.79 -7.55 7.07
CA LEU A 73 -14.31 -6.35 6.41
C LEU A 73 -15.15 -6.69 5.17
N PRO A 74 -16.28 -6.00 4.96
CA PRO A 74 -16.99 -6.06 3.68
C PRO A 74 -16.19 -5.29 2.64
N ILE A 75 -15.53 -6.01 1.73
CA ILE A 75 -14.67 -5.44 0.69
C ILE A 75 -15.26 -5.69 -0.70
N SER A 76 -15.32 -4.64 -1.52
CA SER A 76 -15.85 -4.70 -2.89
C SER A 76 -14.75 -4.77 -3.96
N GLY A 77 -13.53 -4.34 -3.63
CA GLY A 77 -12.36 -4.40 -4.52
C GLY A 77 -11.63 -5.73 -4.48
N SER A 78 -10.78 -5.97 -5.47
CA SER A 78 -9.93 -7.16 -5.52
C SER A 78 -8.63 -6.94 -4.75
N THR A 79 -8.09 -8.00 -4.14
CA THR A 79 -6.85 -7.93 -3.37
C THR A 79 -5.86 -9.00 -3.81
N ARG A 80 -4.57 -8.70 -3.69
CA ARG A 80 -3.50 -9.72 -3.72
C ARG A 80 -2.48 -9.37 -2.67
N ILE A 81 -2.06 -10.37 -1.92
CA ILE A 81 -1.06 -10.23 -0.87
C ILE A 81 0.17 -11.03 -1.30
N THR A 82 1.34 -10.42 -1.21
CA THR A 82 2.60 -11.01 -1.66
C THR A 82 3.67 -10.78 -0.61
N ASP A 83 4.21 -11.89 -0.11
CA ASP A 83 5.39 -11.90 0.73
C ASP A 83 6.65 -11.79 -0.15
N SER A 84 7.09 -10.55 -0.43
CA SER A 84 8.26 -10.26 -1.27
C SER A 84 8.98 -9.01 -0.80
N ASP A 85 10.29 -8.99 -1.02
CA ASP A 85 11.06 -7.75 -1.08
C ASP A 85 10.47 -6.79 -2.12
N VAL A 86 10.42 -5.50 -1.78
CA VAL A 86 9.80 -4.44 -2.61
C VAL A 86 10.53 -4.26 -3.94
N LEU A 87 11.86 -4.31 -3.97
CA LEU A 87 12.63 -4.12 -5.21
C LEU A 87 12.46 -5.32 -6.13
N ARG A 88 12.39 -6.54 -5.56
CA ARG A 88 12.05 -7.74 -6.32
C ARG A 88 10.65 -7.64 -6.92
N PHE A 89 9.66 -7.25 -6.11
CA PHE A 89 8.28 -7.09 -6.57
C PHE A 89 8.20 -6.08 -7.72
N LEU A 90 8.79 -4.88 -7.57
CA LEU A 90 8.82 -3.85 -8.60
C LEU A 90 9.58 -4.27 -9.87
N SER A 91 10.50 -5.22 -9.78
CA SER A 91 11.21 -5.73 -10.97
C SER A 91 10.35 -6.63 -11.84
N SER A 92 9.33 -7.27 -11.27
CA SER A 92 8.36 -8.10 -12.00
C SER A 92 7.00 -7.44 -12.17
N PHE A 93 6.79 -6.24 -11.61
CA PHE A 93 5.52 -5.55 -11.69
C PHE A 93 5.25 -5.07 -13.12
N ASN A 94 4.14 -5.51 -13.69
CA ASN A 94 3.72 -5.20 -15.06
C ASN A 94 2.22 -4.94 -15.17
N GLU A 95 1.55 -4.63 -14.06
CA GLU A 95 0.11 -4.41 -14.04
C GLU A 95 -0.23 -2.94 -14.27
N THR A 96 -1.33 -2.73 -14.99
CA THR A 96 -1.88 -1.40 -15.25
C THR A 96 -3.27 -1.28 -14.62
N PRO A 97 -3.63 -0.09 -14.12
CA PRO A 97 -4.98 0.15 -13.63
C PRO A 97 -6.00 -0.04 -14.75
N ILE A 98 -7.13 -0.72 -14.46
CA ILE A 98 -8.24 -0.89 -15.42
C ILE A 98 -8.93 0.45 -15.68
N SER A 99 -9.06 1.25 -14.62
CA SER A 99 -9.58 2.61 -14.64
C SER A 99 -8.79 3.46 -13.64
N GLY A 100 -8.91 4.78 -13.70
CA GLY A 100 -8.24 5.66 -12.73
C GLY A 100 -6.72 5.60 -12.78
N ARG A 101 -6.08 5.67 -11.60
CA ARG A 101 -4.62 5.84 -11.47
C ARG A 101 -3.92 4.62 -10.90
N LEU A 102 -2.61 4.56 -11.14
CA LEU A 102 -1.71 3.71 -10.40
C LEU A 102 -1.22 4.50 -9.19
N ILE A 103 -1.47 4.02 -7.98
CA ILE A 103 -1.05 4.68 -6.74
C ILE A 103 -0.10 3.73 -6.01
N MET A 104 1.09 4.20 -5.68
CA MET A 104 2.05 3.47 -4.86
C MET A 104 2.24 4.20 -3.54
N TYR A 105 2.07 3.50 -2.42
CA TYR A 105 2.39 3.99 -1.08
C TYR A 105 3.58 3.22 -0.54
N PHE A 106 4.60 3.93 -0.09
CA PHE A 106 5.86 3.37 0.38
C PHE A 106 6.40 4.09 1.62
N ASP A 107 6.19 3.47 2.78
CA ASP A 107 6.65 3.96 4.08
C ASP A 107 7.47 2.87 4.80
N PRO A 108 8.71 2.59 4.35
CA PRO A 108 9.58 1.63 5.01
C PRO A 108 10.13 2.21 6.34
N PRO A 109 10.65 1.36 7.23
CA PRO A 109 11.27 1.82 8.47
C PRO A 109 12.38 2.86 8.23
N TYR A 110 12.40 3.95 9.01
CA TYR A 110 13.32 5.10 8.87
C TYR A 110 14.82 4.74 8.79
N GLU A 111 15.22 3.60 9.34
CA GLU A 111 16.60 3.12 9.35
C GLU A 111 17.07 2.67 7.95
N GLU A 112 16.14 2.45 7.01
CA GLU A 112 16.41 1.93 5.67
C GLU A 112 16.60 3.03 4.60
N LYS A 113 17.40 4.07 4.87
CA LYS A 113 17.66 5.18 3.90
C LYS A 113 18.08 4.71 2.50
N LYS A 114 18.85 3.62 2.43
CA LYS A 114 19.28 3.02 1.17
C LYS A 114 18.09 2.47 0.37
N LEU A 115 17.11 1.88 1.04
CA LEU A 115 15.94 1.30 0.42
C LEU A 115 15.07 2.39 -0.22
N TYR A 116 14.88 3.52 0.48
CA TYR A 116 14.21 4.70 -0.09
C TYR A 116 14.80 5.10 -1.44
N TYR A 117 16.12 5.28 -1.48
CA TYR A 117 16.80 5.72 -2.69
C TYR A 117 16.67 4.68 -3.83
N GLN A 118 16.75 3.39 -3.50
CA GLN A 118 16.62 2.31 -4.48
C GLN A 118 15.20 2.21 -5.05
N VAL A 119 14.17 2.37 -4.23
CA VAL A 119 12.77 2.33 -4.67
C VAL A 119 12.46 3.53 -5.55
N ILE A 120 12.84 4.75 -5.15
CA ILE A 120 12.62 5.96 -5.96
C ILE A 120 13.28 5.82 -7.33
N LEU A 121 14.56 5.44 -7.39
CA LEU A 121 15.26 5.23 -8.66
C LEU A 121 14.64 4.12 -9.51
N LYS A 122 14.12 3.07 -8.88
CA LYS A 122 13.47 1.96 -9.58
C LYS A 122 12.16 2.43 -10.21
N VAL A 123 11.31 3.11 -9.45
CA VAL A 123 10.02 3.63 -9.89
C VAL A 123 10.20 4.64 -11.02
N ASP A 124 11.16 5.57 -10.88
CA ASP A 124 11.50 6.54 -11.92
C ASP A 124 11.88 5.85 -13.25
N ARG A 125 12.71 4.80 -13.20
CA ARG A 125 13.10 4.01 -14.37
C ARG A 125 11.97 3.20 -15.00
N MET A 126 10.91 2.90 -14.26
CA MET A 126 9.77 2.16 -14.82
C MET A 126 8.94 3.04 -15.77
N ASN A 127 9.10 4.38 -15.72
CA ASN A 127 8.42 5.34 -16.59
C ASN A 127 6.91 5.07 -16.72
N LEU A 128 6.26 4.85 -15.58
CA LEU A 128 4.86 4.43 -15.50
C LEU A 128 3.94 5.63 -15.74
N GLU A 129 3.07 5.51 -16.74
CA GLU A 129 2.02 6.50 -16.97
C GLU A 129 0.99 6.49 -15.84
N ASN A 130 0.44 7.65 -15.56
CA ASN A 130 -0.62 7.85 -14.56
C ASN A 130 -0.29 7.41 -13.12
N LEU A 131 1.00 7.32 -12.79
CA LEU A 131 1.48 7.01 -11.45
C LEU A 131 1.35 8.22 -10.50
N ILE A 132 0.86 7.95 -9.28
CA ILE A 132 1.12 8.78 -8.11
C ILE A 132 1.90 7.95 -7.09
N PHE A 133 3.02 8.48 -6.61
CA PHE A 133 3.88 7.83 -5.62
C PHE A 133 3.86 8.65 -4.32
N PHE A 134 3.57 7.98 -3.20
CA PHE A 134 3.54 8.52 -1.84
C PHE A 134 4.56 7.82 -0.95
#